data_AF-A0A2E9BTD2-F1
#
_entry.id   AF-A0A2E9BTD2-F1
#
_cell.length_a   1.000
_cell.length_b   1.000
_cell.length_c   1.000
_cell.angle_alpha   90.00
_cell.angle_beta   90.00
_cell.angle_gamma   90.00
#
_symmetry.space_group_name_H-M   'P 1'
#
loop_
_entity.id
_entity.type
_entity.pdbx_description
1 polymer ?
#
loop_
_entity_poly.entity_id
_entity_poly.type
_entity_poly.pdbx_seq_one_letter_code
_entity_poly.pdbx_strand_id
1 'polypeptide(L)' 'MTDRRTVPGLREDAGHATAEDGVVILDGPNGVAVTMTADAAALTAERLHAASLLAREQMAATKPGSEGPPSA' A
#
# COMPACT_ATOMS: atom_id res chain seq x y z
N MET A 1 22.74 -9.53 16.24
CA MET A 1 21.33 -9.80 15.90
C MET A 1 20.81 -8.57 15.17
N THR A 2 21.16 -8.44 13.88
CA THR A 2 20.90 -7.22 13.12
C THR A 2 19.62 -7.42 12.31
N ASP A 3 18.55 -6.79 12.78
CA ASP A 3 17.29 -6.67 12.07
C ASP A 3 17.54 -5.87 10.78
N ARG A 4 17.75 -6.61 9.69
CA ARG A 4 17.77 -6.03 8.35
C ARG A 4 16.31 -5.70 8.04
N ARG A 5 15.89 -4.49 8.43
CA ARG A 5 14.67 -3.83 7.94
C ARG A 5 14.73 -3.81 6.42
N THR A 6 14.33 -4.94 5.85
CA THR A 6 14.17 -5.11 4.42
C THR A 6 12.89 -4.35 4.15
N VAL A 7 13.02 -3.11 3.68
CA VAL A 7 11.91 -2.41 3.03
C VAL A 7 11.30 -3.44 2.07
N PRO A 8 10.07 -3.92 2.33
CA PRO A 8 9.46 -4.90 1.45
C PRO A 8 9.47 -4.29 0.05
N GLY A 9 9.99 -5.03 -0.93
CA GLY A 9 9.94 -4.59 -2.32
C GLY A 9 8.51 -4.17 -2.66
N LEU A 10 8.36 -3.08 -3.42
CA LEU A 10 7.07 -2.64 -3.93
C LEU A 10 6.32 -3.84 -4.49
N ARG A 11 5.12 -4.10 -3.98
CA ARG A 11 4.31 -5.24 -4.40
C ARG A 11 3.18 -4.78 -5.28
N GLU A 12 2.93 -5.58 -6.30
CA GLU A 12 1.90 -5.33 -7.31
C GLU A 12 0.62 -6.13 -7.00
N ASP A 13 0.75 -7.21 -6.21
CA ASP A 13 -0.36 -8.05 -5.76
C ASP A 13 -1.12 -7.41 -4.60
N ALA A 14 -2.45 -7.51 -4.64
CA ALA A 14 -3.33 -7.09 -3.55
C ALA A 14 -3.31 -8.09 -2.38
N GLY A 15 -3.49 -7.59 -1.14
CA GLY A 15 -3.78 -8.45 0.01
C GLY A 15 -5.15 -9.11 -0.09
N HIS A 16 -5.30 -10.29 0.51
CA HIS A 16 -6.57 -11.01 0.53
C HIS A 16 -7.27 -10.83 1.87
N ALA A 17 -8.55 -10.44 1.88
CA ALA A 17 -9.32 -10.24 3.10
C ALA A 17 -10.46 -11.26 3.20
N THR A 18 -10.56 -11.94 4.34
CA THR A 18 -11.63 -12.90 4.65
C THR A 18 -12.35 -12.50 5.93
N ALA A 19 -13.61 -12.92 6.08
CA ALA A 19 -14.39 -12.72 7.29
C ALA A 19 -14.62 -14.06 7.98
N GLU A 20 -14.24 -14.16 9.25
CA GLU A 20 -14.39 -15.36 10.07
C GLU A 20 -14.84 -14.95 11.47
N ASP A 21 -15.89 -15.59 12.02
CA ASP A 21 -16.41 -15.36 13.38
C ASP A 21 -16.68 -13.87 13.75
N GLY A 22 -17.06 -13.04 12.77
CA GLY A 22 -17.34 -11.61 13.01
C GLY A 22 -16.11 -10.70 13.07
N VAL A 23 -14.91 -11.26 12.81
CA VAL A 23 -13.69 -10.49 12.57
C VAL A 23 -13.28 -10.59 11.10
N VAL A 24 -12.46 -9.64 10.67
CA VAL A 24 -11.85 -9.62 9.33
C VAL A 24 -10.38 -9.95 9.46
N ILE A 25 -9.91 -10.86 8.62
CA ILE A 25 -8.51 -11.28 8.54
C ILE A 25 -7.99 -10.77 7.20
N LEU A 26 -6.95 -9.93 7.24
CA LEU A 26 -6.23 -9.46 6.07
C LEU A 26 -4.92 -10.22 5.96
N ASP A 27 -4.83 -11.16 5.02
CA ASP A 27 -3.62 -11.89 4.69
C ASP A 27 -2.65 -10.99 3.93
N GLY A 28 -1.54 -10.71 4.60
CA GLY A 28 -0.38 -10.06 4.05
C GLY A 28 0.61 -11.05 3.45
N PRO A 29 1.44 -10.57 2.50
CA PRO A 29 2.49 -11.38 1.91
C PRO A 29 3.47 -11.88 3.00
N ASN A 30 4.02 -13.08 2.79
CA ASN A 30 4.88 -13.80 3.75
C ASN A 30 4.13 -14.39 4.96
N GLY A 31 2.81 -14.58 4.87
CA GLY A 31 2.01 -15.22 5.91
C GLY A 31 1.76 -14.33 7.14
N VAL A 32 1.86 -13.01 6.96
CA VAL A 32 1.55 -12.04 8.02
C VAL A 32 0.09 -11.67 7.89
N ALA A 33 -0.77 -12.22 8.75
CA ALA A 33 -2.19 -11.85 8.79
C ALA A 33 -2.45 -10.77 9.84
N VAL A 34 -3.34 -9.83 9.52
CA VAL A 34 -3.84 -8.83 10.47
C VAL A 34 -5.32 -9.10 10.73
N THR A 35 -5.68 -9.34 11.99
CA THR A 35 -7.08 -9.48 12.40
C THR A 35 -7.61 -8.16 12.92
N MET A 36 -8.80 -7.77 12.47
CA MET A 36 -9.44 -6.52 12.82
C MET A 36 -10.96 -6.70 12.97
N THR A 37 -11.60 -5.81 13.72
CA THR A 37 -13.07 -5.77 13.76
C THR A 37 -13.62 -5.34 12.41
N ALA A 38 -14.89 -5.65 12.13
CA ALA A 38 -15.54 -5.25 10.88
C ALA A 38 -15.47 -3.72 10.64
N ASP A 39 -15.68 -2.92 11.68
CA ASP A 39 -15.60 -1.44 11.60
C ASP A 39 -14.17 -0.96 11.31
N ALA A 40 -13.17 -1.54 12.00
CA ALA A 40 -11.77 -1.22 11.74
C ALA A 40 -11.33 -1.60 10.32
N ALA A 41 -11.87 -2.71 9.77
CA ALA A 41 -11.64 -3.10 8.38
C ALA A 41 -12.19 -2.08 7.39
N ALA A 42 -13.44 -1.65 7.59
CA ALA A 42 -14.08 -0.65 6.74
C ALA A 42 -13.28 0.65 6.73
N LEU A 43 -12.92 1.16 7.90
CA LEU A 43 -12.10 2.38 8.02
C LEU A 43 -10.71 2.22 7.40
N THR A 44 -10.12 1.03 7.47
CA THR A 44 -8.83 0.73 6.86
C THR A 44 -8.92 0.74 5.33
N ALA A 45 -9.98 0.13 4.76
CA ALA A 45 -10.22 0.13 3.32
C ALA A 45 -10.38 1.55 2.77
N GLU A 46 -11.18 2.40 3.45
CA GLU A 46 -11.37 3.81 3.11
C GLU A 46 -10.03 4.57 3.07
N ARG A 47 -9.23 4.44 4.14
CA ARG A 47 -7.91 5.10 4.24
C ARG A 47 -6.93 4.60 3.18
N LEU A 48 -6.92 3.30 2.90
CA LEU A 48 -6.05 2.71 1.89
C LEU A 48 -6.44 3.16 0.48
N HIS A 49 -7.74 3.28 0.20
CA HIS A 49 -8.23 3.82 -1.06
C HIS A 49 -7.81 5.29 -1.24
N ALA A 50 -8.00 6.12 -0.21
CA ALA A 50 -7.57 7.52 -0.24
C ALA A 50 -6.05 7.65 -0.46
N ALA A 51 -5.24 6.84 0.25
CA ALA A 51 -3.79 6.83 0.09
C ALA A 51 -3.35 6.38 -1.32
N SER A 52 -4.06 5.42 -1.92
CA SER A 52 -3.87 4.98 -3.31
C SER A 52 -4.05 6.14 -4.29
N LEU A 53 -5.12 6.93 -4.15
CA LEU A 53 -5.36 8.08 -5.01
C LEU A 53 -4.22 9.10 -4.91
N LEU A 54 -3.84 9.46 -3.68
CA LEU A 54 -2.72 10.38 -3.43
C LEU A 54 -1.41 9.89 -4.05
N ALA A 55 -1.10 8.60 -3.94
CA ALA A 55 0.10 8.02 -4.53
C ALA A 55 0.09 8.14 -6.07
N ARG A 56 -1.06 7.94 -6.71
CA ARG A 56 -1.21 8.09 -8.18
C ARG A 56 -1.03 9.54 -8.62
N GLU A 57 -1.56 10.49 -7.85
CA GLU A 57 -1.36 11.93 -8.09
C GLU A 57 0.11 12.32 -7.98
N GLN A 58 0.81 11.81 -6.96
CA GLN A 58 2.25 12.03 -6.79
C GLN A 58 3.08 11.46 -7.95
N MET A 59 2.74 10.25 -8.44
CA MET A 59 3.41 9.68 -9.62
C MET A 59 3.14 10.49 -10.89
N ALA A 60 1.96 11.08 -11.04
CA ALA A 60 1.66 11.96 -12.17
C ALA A 60 2.44 13.27 -12.10
N ALA A 61 2.60 13.85 -10.92
CA ALA A 61 3.38 15.07 -10.69
C ALA A 61 4.89 14.85 -10.86
N THR A 62 5.40 13.64 -10.59
CA THR A 62 6.83 13.31 -10.66
C THR A 62 7.31 12.87 -12.05
N LYS A 63 6.57 13.12 -13.13
CA LYS A 63 7.08 13.05 -14.51
C LYS A 63 7.75 14.40 -14.87
N PRO A 64 9.05 14.61 -14.62
CA PRO A 64 9.75 15.66 -15.32
C PRO A 64 9.83 15.25 -16.78
N GLY A 65 9.35 16.12 -17.66
CA GLY A 65 9.91 16.18 -19.00
C GLY A 65 11.42 16.24 -18.87
N SER A 66 12.13 15.52 -19.73
CA SER A 66 13.57 15.63 -19.89
C SER A 66 13.96 17.11 -20.03
N GLU A 67 14.38 17.73 -18.94
CA GLU A 67 15.05 19.02 -18.94
C GLU A 67 16.48 18.76 -19.47
N GLY A 68 16.60 18.72 -20.80
CA GLY A 68 17.87 18.93 -21.48
C GLY A 68 18.10 20.43 -21.59
N PRO A 69 19.27 20.96 -21.19
CA PRO A 69 19.51 22.40 -21.15
C PRO A 69 19.46 23.02 -22.56
N PRO A 70 19.08 24.31 -22.70
CA PRO A 70 19.19 25.00 -23.98
C PRO A 70 20.68 25.22 -24.29
N SER A 71 21.19 24.53 -25.33
CA SER A 71 22.45 24.93 -25.97
C SER A 71 22.20 26.21 -26.77
N ALA A 72 22.85 27.28 -26.32
CA ALA A 72 22.97 28.57 -27.00
C ALA A 72 23.79 28.48 -28.29
#